data_AF-A0AAQ3XG98-F1
#
_entry.id   AF-A0AAQ3XG98-F1
#
_cell.length_a   1.000
_cell.length_b   1.000
_cell.length_c   1.000
_cell.angle_alpha   90.00
_cell.angle_beta   90.00
_cell.angle_gamma   90.00
#
_symmetry.space_group_name_H-M   'P 1'
#
loop_
_entity.id
_entity.type
_entity.pdbx_description
1 polymer ?
#
loop_
_entity_poly.entity_id
_entity_poly.type
_entity_poly.pdbx_seq_one_letter_code
_entity_poly.pdbx_strand_id
1 'polypeptide(L)'
;MEQKQREFRELKQGNKTVMQYVQSFIHLSQYSPEDVADDPRRAARLLHGFDPTLQTHLGCRYESFTDLVDTALDMESRLRIANED
;
A
#
# COMPACT_ATOMS: atom_id res chain seq x y z
N MET A 1 14.13 8.89 -15.26
CA MET A 1 13.81 8.86 -13.81
C MET A 1 12.45 9.47 -13.51
N GLU A 2 12.08 10.61 -14.13
CA GLU A 2 10.81 11.30 -13.85
C GLU A 2 9.53 10.48 -14.11
N GLN A 3 9.50 9.62 -15.14
CA GLN A 3 8.32 8.78 -15.40
C GLN A 3 8.05 7.79 -14.27
N LYS A 4 9.08 7.11 -13.75
CA LYS A 4 8.93 6.13 -12.67
C LYS A 4 8.56 6.79 -11.34
N GLN A 5 9.05 8.00 -11.10
CA GLN A 5 8.66 8.80 -9.93
C GLN A 5 7.20 9.27 -10.02
N ARG A 6 6.72 9.70 -11.21
CA ARG A 6 5.29 9.95 -11.43
C ARG A 6 4.44 8.69 -11.23
N GLU A 7 4.88 7.57 -11.78
CA GLU A 7 4.23 6.26 -11.64
C GLU A 7 4.13 5.83 -10.17
N PHE A 8 5.17 6.08 -9.36
CA PHE A 8 5.12 5.88 -7.91
C PHE A 8 4.09 6.77 -7.22
N ARG A 9 4.02 8.05 -7.62
CA ARG A 9 3.12 9.02 -7.00
C ARG A 9 1.66 8.76 -7.29
N GLU A 10 1.36 8.21 -8.47
CA GLU A 10 0.02 7.83 -8.93
C GLU A 10 -0.32 6.36 -8.62
N LEU A 11 0.59 5.62 -7.96
CA LEU A 11 0.41 4.21 -7.67
C LEU A 11 -0.76 4.00 -6.70
N LYS A 12 -1.80 3.31 -7.18
CA LYS A 12 -2.96 2.88 -6.40
C LYS A 12 -3.16 1.38 -6.54
N GLN A 13 -3.76 0.76 -5.54
CA GLN A 13 -4.09 -0.67 -5.53
C GLN A 13 -5.07 -0.97 -6.67
N GLY A 14 -6.18 -0.23 -6.76
CA GLY A 14 -7.20 -0.46 -7.77
C GLY A 14 -7.69 -1.92 -7.71
N ASN A 15 -7.71 -2.61 -8.86
CA ASN A 15 -8.12 -4.02 -8.93
C ASN A 15 -7.01 -5.03 -8.56
N LYS A 16 -5.82 -4.55 -8.14
CA LYS A 16 -4.70 -5.43 -7.76
C LYS A 16 -4.88 -5.91 -6.33
N THR A 17 -4.34 -7.08 -6.02
CA THR A 17 -4.24 -7.54 -4.63
C THR A 17 -3.26 -6.68 -3.84
N VAL A 18 -3.40 -6.65 -2.51
CA VAL A 18 -2.47 -5.98 -1.59
C VAL A 18 -1.04 -6.41 -1.90
N MET A 19 -0.79 -7.71 -2.08
CA MET A 19 0.54 -8.22 -2.42
C MET A 19 1.09 -7.66 -3.74
N GLN A 20 0.28 -7.62 -4.80
CA GLN A 20 0.70 -7.08 -6.10
C GLN A 20 0.96 -5.57 -6.03
N TYR A 21 0.14 -4.85 -5.27
CA TYR A 21 0.32 -3.42 -5.02
C TYR A 21 1.61 -3.16 -4.24
N VAL A 22 1.85 -3.89 -3.15
CA VAL A 22 3.06 -3.81 -2.32
C VAL A 22 4.32 -4.09 -3.13
N GLN A 23 4.32 -5.13 -3.97
CA GLN A 23 5.45 -5.41 -4.86
C GLN A 23 5.71 -4.26 -5.83
N SER A 24 4.66 -3.70 -6.44
CA SER A 24 4.78 -2.54 -7.33
C SER A 24 5.33 -1.33 -6.57
N PHE A 25 4.89 -1.14 -5.33
CA PHE A 25 5.33 -0.05 -4.46
C PHE A 25 6.81 -0.17 -4.12
N ILE A 26 7.29 -1.34 -3.70
CA ILE A 26 8.71 -1.60 -3.40
C ILE A 26 9.57 -1.41 -4.66
N HIS A 27 9.09 -1.91 -5.80
CA HIS A 27 9.77 -1.74 -7.07
C HIS A 27 9.84 -0.28 -7.51
N LEU A 28 8.82 0.53 -7.23
CA LEU A 28 8.82 1.93 -7.63
C LEU A 28 9.50 2.84 -6.60
N SER A 29 9.53 2.45 -5.33
CA SER A 29 10.18 3.21 -4.25
C SER A 29 11.70 3.33 -4.45
N GLN A 30 12.32 2.38 -5.16
CA GLN A 30 13.75 2.46 -5.52
C GLN A 30 14.08 3.68 -6.39
N TYR A 31 13.09 4.22 -7.12
CA TYR A 31 13.24 5.40 -7.96
C TYR A 31 12.91 6.70 -7.23
N SER A 32 12.35 6.62 -6.02
CA SER A 32 11.90 7.78 -5.22
C SER A 32 12.28 7.60 -3.74
N PRO A 33 13.58 7.46 -3.41
CA PRO A 33 14.02 7.26 -2.03
C PRO A 33 13.63 8.44 -1.13
N GLU A 34 13.47 9.65 -1.69
CA GLU A 34 13.01 10.83 -0.95
C GLU A 34 11.56 10.71 -0.46
N ASP A 35 10.69 10.07 -1.23
CA ASP A 35 9.27 9.86 -0.88
C ASP A 35 9.10 8.71 0.16
N VAL A 36 10.12 7.86 0.35
CA VAL A 36 10.12 6.72 1.30
C VAL A 36 11.27 6.77 2.30
N ALA A 37 11.82 7.95 2.54
CA ALA A 37 13.02 8.14 3.37
C ALA A 37 12.81 7.67 4.83
N ASP A 38 11.59 7.80 5.33
CA ASP A 38 11.19 7.37 6.66
C ASP A 38 10.18 6.22 6.56
N ASP A 39 10.37 5.16 7.35
CA ASP A 39 9.41 4.05 7.47
C ASP A 39 7.97 4.51 7.76
N PRO A 40 7.70 5.45 8.69
CA PRO A 40 6.34 5.96 8.91
C PRO A 40 5.77 6.70 7.70
N ARG A 41 6.59 7.44 6.95
CA ARG A 41 6.14 8.12 5.71
C ARG A 41 5.84 7.11 4.62
N ARG A 42 6.68 6.08 4.50
CA ARG A 42 6.51 4.97 3.57
C ARG A 42 5.22 4.19 3.86
N ALA A 43 4.95 3.88 5.13
CA ALA A 43 3.72 3.23 5.56
C ALA A 43 2.50 4.12 5.27
N ALA A 44 2.53 5.39 5.65
CA ALA A 44 1.44 6.33 5.34
C ALA A 44 1.16 6.40 3.83
N ARG A 45 2.21 6.43 3.01
CA ARG A 45 2.08 6.48 1.55
C ARG A 45 1.44 5.22 0.97
N LEU A 46 1.85 4.05 1.47
CA LEU A 46 1.24 2.76 1.08
C LEU A 46 -0.25 2.73 1.46
N LEU A 47 -0.57 3.16 2.70
CA LEU A 47 -1.95 3.22 3.19
C LEU A 47 -2.82 4.09 2.28
N HIS A 48 -2.36 5.29 1.91
CA HIS A 48 -3.11 6.19 1.04
C HIS A 48 -3.38 5.64 -0.37
N GLY A 49 -2.58 4.69 -0.84
CA GLY A 49 -2.78 4.08 -2.15
C GLY A 49 -3.57 2.77 -2.13
N PHE A 50 -3.94 2.24 -0.96
CA PHE A 50 -4.86 1.11 -0.86
C PHE A 50 -6.27 1.46 -1.36
N ASP A 51 -7.11 0.46 -1.59
CA ASP A 51 -8.51 0.70 -1.90
C ASP A 51 -9.22 1.44 -0.74
N PRO A 52 -10.13 2.40 -0.99
CA PRO A 52 -10.85 3.12 0.06
C PRO A 52 -11.55 2.21 1.07
N THR A 53 -12.03 1.05 0.62
CA THR A 53 -12.62 0.02 1.48
C THR A 53 -11.59 -0.48 2.48
N LEU A 54 -10.43 -0.92 1.96
CA LEU A 54 -9.33 -1.43 2.79
C LEU A 54 -8.76 -0.35 3.71
N GLN A 55 -8.61 0.89 3.23
CA GLN A 55 -8.18 2.04 4.03
C GLN A 55 -9.08 2.27 5.24
N THR A 56 -10.40 2.16 5.04
CA THR A 56 -11.39 2.34 6.12
C THR A 56 -11.23 1.28 7.20
N HIS A 57 -10.84 0.06 6.83
CA HIS A 57 -10.64 -1.04 7.77
C HIS A 57 -9.27 -1.05 8.44
N LEU A 58 -8.22 -0.59 7.76
CA LEU A 58 -6.85 -0.57 8.28
C LEU A 58 -6.64 0.50 9.37
N GLY A 59 -7.33 1.64 9.29
CA GLY A 59 -7.15 2.72 10.28
C GLY A 59 -5.81 3.46 10.12
N CYS A 60 -5.53 4.42 11.01
CA CYS A 60 -4.59 5.52 10.73
C CYS A 60 -3.20 5.43 11.38
N ARG A 61 -2.79 4.31 12.02
CA ARG A 61 -1.52 4.29 12.75
C ARG A 61 -0.79 2.95 12.65
N TYR A 62 0.34 2.99 11.96
CA TYR A 62 1.27 1.87 11.82
C TYR A 62 2.68 2.35 12.14
N GLU A 63 3.41 1.58 12.94
CA GLU A 63 4.78 1.91 13.35
C GLU A 63 5.82 1.49 12.30
N SER A 64 5.50 0.48 11.48
CA SER A 64 6.40 -0.06 10.45
C SER A 64 5.64 -0.39 9.16
N PHE A 65 6.34 -0.34 8.03
CA PHE A 65 5.81 -0.78 6.74
C PHE A 65 5.32 -2.23 6.78
N THR A 66 6.05 -3.11 7.45
CA THR A 66 5.72 -4.54 7.55
C THR A 66 4.40 -4.78 8.27
N ASP A 67 4.17 -4.12 9.40
CA ASP A 67 2.91 -4.21 10.17
C ASP A 67 1.70 -3.80 9.32
N LEU A 68 1.84 -2.72 8.56
CA LEU A 68 0.79 -2.27 7.64
C LEU A 68 0.50 -3.32 6.55
N VAL A 69 1.54 -3.91 5.96
CA VAL A 69 1.38 -4.93 4.91
C VAL A 69 0.71 -6.17 5.45
N ASP A 70 1.13 -6.67 6.61
CA ASP A 70 0.57 -7.88 7.23
C ASP A 70 -0.93 -7.67 7.56
N THR A 71 -1.25 -6.54 8.19
CA THR A 71 -2.63 -6.16 8.50
C THR A 71 -3.47 -5.99 7.23
N ALA A 72 -2.91 -5.38 6.18
CA ALA A 72 -3.58 -5.20 4.89
C ALA A 72 -3.88 -6.54 4.21
N LEU A 73 -2.97 -7.51 4.30
CA LEU A 73 -3.16 -8.84 3.73
C LEU A 73 -4.24 -9.64 4.47
N ASP A 74 -4.22 -9.63 5.80
CA ASP A 74 -5.25 -10.27 6.62
C ASP A 74 -6.62 -9.64 6.34
N MET A 75 -6.70 -8.32 6.28
CA MET A 75 -7.96 -7.62 6.01
C MET A 75 -8.46 -7.85 4.58
N GLU A 76 -7.60 -7.81 3.55
CA GLU A 76 -7.99 -8.12 2.18
C GLU A 76 -8.54 -9.55 2.07
N SER A 77 -7.90 -10.51 2.74
CA SER A 77 -8.37 -11.90 2.79
C SER A 77 -9.78 -11.99 3.38
N ARG A 78 -10.02 -11.32 4.52
CA ARG A 78 -11.34 -11.26 5.17
C ARG A 78 -12.40 -10.60 4.29
N LEU A 79 -12.06 -9.50 3.63
CA LEU A 79 -12.98 -8.79 2.73
C LEU A 79 -13.30 -9.61 1.49
N ARG A 80 -12.34 -10.37 0.96
CA ARG A 80 -12.60 -11.26 -0.18
C ARG A 80 -13.57 -12.38 0.23
N ILE A 81 -13.31 -13.06 1.35
CA ILE A 81 -14.17 -14.12 1.87
C ILE A 81 -15.59 -13.56 2.14
N ALA A 82 -15.71 -12.40 2.76
CA ALA A 82 -17.02 -11.79 3.06
C ALA A 82 -17.83 -11.35 1.82
N ASN A 83 -17.20 -11.19 0.65
CA ASN A 83 -17.90 -10.90 -0.60
C ASN A 83 -18.30 -12.18 -1.37
N GLU A 84 -17.91 -13.36 -0.88
CA GLU A 84 -18.22 -14.66 -1.49
C GLU A 84 -19.40 -15.39 -0.80
N ASP A 85 -19.98 -14.82 0.27
CA ASP A 85 -21.16 -15.31 1.02
C ASP A 85 -22.49 -14.64 0.62
#